data_AF-A0A1S3KHT0-F1
#
_entry.id   AF-A0A1S3KHT0-F1
#
_cell.length_a   1.000
_cell.length_b   1.000
_cell.length_c   1.000
_cell.angle_alpha   90.00
_cell.angle_beta   90.00
_cell.angle_gamma   90.00
#
_symmetry.space_group_name_H-M   'P 1'
#
loop_
_entity.id
_entity.type
_entity.pdbx_description
1 polymer ?
#
loop_
_entity_poly.entity_id
_entity_poly.type
_entity_poly.pdbx_seq_one_letter_code
_entity_poly.pdbx_strand_id
1 'polypeptide(L)'
;MKFKGRIDQYCLRSKNGQHFMRYESLKNCAHNITGATGEGEFLLLFNEELERIKTFINLKLQELRMTLQRLQYYRDQEKCGGHIRNTDSQIPEKLLFKEFIDDFVTELEDMEKFIMLNREGMDRVIEKHDLITGITSDWYFSQNHGAFFARYLNELDAFLFHISILYTETRSKDKAKNNKIRENVEEKLFERNILKHLVKTEDVFAVKTELIKHLPISIRNDMYRISPQLNCNPEPHESLIESTPPFMTLVSSVFLDNSDLLSYHSLQRLDESATAIRLRWHNLSQGREVVPLASPLDSIVYVEKKTYNSEREPIASLCDSAKPETRLRNEAQKVINRDNLEPLVRTACKRMIFQSPDDNEVRITLDSDLIFVDEGGRQNSQWKRNEDEIVENRHYCEFPYSILKVELGSTFPEWLRLLLEHPSVRHMEKFSKSQQATTCFYPHRIKEFPDWFADVTIHGSKTGFSKVCMATISRNYYEARSAFKKS
;
A
#
# COMPACT_ATOMS: atom_id res chain seq x y z
N MET A 1 -0.11 -20.25 -8.20
CA MET A 1 1.06 -21.15 -8.10
C MET A 1 1.23 -21.66 -6.66
N LYS A 2 1.72 -22.88 -6.44
CA LYS A 2 2.12 -23.33 -5.08
C LYS A 2 3.38 -22.55 -4.65
N PHE A 3 3.56 -22.32 -3.34
CA PHE A 3 4.66 -21.49 -2.81
C PHE A 3 6.04 -21.93 -3.30
N LYS A 4 6.33 -23.24 -3.27
CA LYS A 4 7.56 -23.82 -3.83
C LYS A 4 7.81 -23.40 -5.28
N GLY A 5 6.79 -23.44 -6.13
CA GLY A 5 6.95 -23.04 -7.53
C GLY A 5 7.36 -21.58 -7.70
N ARG A 6 6.89 -20.68 -6.81
CA ARG A 6 7.31 -19.27 -6.80
C ARG A 6 8.79 -19.14 -6.43
N ILE A 7 9.25 -19.91 -5.43
CA ILE A 7 10.66 -19.97 -5.05
C ILE A 7 11.51 -20.48 -6.22
N ASP A 8 11.15 -21.63 -6.81
CA ASP A 8 11.91 -22.23 -7.89
C ASP A 8 12.03 -21.27 -9.08
N GLN A 9 10.93 -20.61 -9.45
CA GLN A 9 10.92 -19.59 -10.51
C GLN A 9 11.79 -18.38 -10.16
N TYR A 10 11.76 -17.92 -8.91
CA TYR A 10 12.60 -16.82 -8.45
C TYR A 10 14.07 -17.19 -8.52
N CYS A 11 14.47 -18.31 -7.92
CA CYS A 11 15.86 -18.77 -7.89
C CYS A 11 16.45 -19.03 -9.28
N LEU A 12 15.63 -19.41 -10.26
CA LEU A 12 16.06 -19.59 -11.66
C LEU A 12 16.33 -18.28 -12.40
N ARG A 13 15.64 -17.19 -12.04
CA ARG A 13 15.66 -15.92 -12.78
C ARG A 13 16.47 -14.83 -12.09
N SER A 14 16.55 -14.89 -10.77
CA SER A 14 17.17 -13.87 -9.93
C SER A 14 18.68 -14.06 -9.83
N LYS A 15 19.42 -12.94 -9.87
CA LYS A 15 20.86 -12.93 -9.54
C LYS A 15 21.11 -13.29 -8.07
N ASN A 16 20.13 -13.02 -7.20
CA ASN A 16 20.18 -13.27 -5.77
C ASN A 16 19.66 -14.66 -5.38
N GLY A 17 19.21 -15.47 -6.35
CA GLY A 17 18.60 -16.79 -6.12
C GLY A 17 19.47 -17.76 -5.30
N GLN A 18 20.79 -17.73 -5.47
CA GLN A 18 21.72 -18.58 -4.70
C GLN A 18 21.77 -18.24 -3.20
N HIS A 19 21.38 -17.03 -2.82
CA HIS A 19 21.33 -16.58 -1.43
C HIS A 19 19.99 -16.85 -0.76
N PHE A 20 19.00 -17.37 -1.51
CA PHE A 20 17.68 -17.66 -0.99
C PHE A 20 17.72 -18.71 0.13
N MET A 21 16.74 -18.70 1.03
CA MET A 21 16.64 -19.68 2.12
C MET A 21 16.64 -21.11 1.60
N ARG A 22 17.26 -22.03 2.34
CA ARG A 22 17.21 -23.46 2.05
C ARG A 22 15.85 -24.06 2.48
N TYR A 23 14.78 -23.64 1.81
CA TYR A 23 13.39 -23.89 2.21
C TYR A 23 13.08 -25.39 2.36
N GLU A 24 13.49 -26.24 1.42
CA GLU A 24 13.22 -27.68 1.52
C GLU A 24 14.01 -28.35 2.65
N SER A 25 15.25 -27.94 2.89
CA SER A 25 16.05 -28.45 4.01
C SER A 25 15.40 -28.12 5.35
N LEU A 26 14.99 -26.86 5.54
CA LEU A 26 14.30 -26.40 6.74
C LEU A 26 12.95 -27.09 6.94
N LYS A 27 12.16 -27.20 5.87
CA LYS A 27 10.86 -27.86 5.90
C LYS A 27 10.97 -29.36 6.20
N ASN A 28 11.96 -30.05 5.64
CA ASN A 28 12.20 -31.47 5.92
C ASN A 28 12.70 -31.67 7.35
N CYS A 29 13.56 -30.78 7.84
CA CYS A 29 14.00 -30.76 9.24
C CYS A 29 12.79 -30.62 10.18
N ALA A 30 11.93 -29.61 9.95
CA ALA A 30 10.69 -29.42 10.71
C ALA A 30 9.74 -30.63 10.66
N HIS A 31 9.75 -31.40 9.56
CA HIS A 31 8.91 -32.59 9.44
C HIS A 31 9.38 -33.78 10.29
N ASN A 32 10.69 -33.87 10.53
CA ASN A 32 11.33 -35.04 11.12
C ASN A 32 11.74 -34.82 12.59
N ILE A 33 11.25 -33.76 13.24
CA ILE A 33 11.57 -33.45 14.64
C ILE A 33 11.10 -34.59 15.55
N THR A 34 12.03 -35.15 16.32
CA THR A 34 11.74 -36.17 17.34
C THR A 34 12.47 -35.83 18.63
N GLY A 35 11.72 -35.73 19.73
CA GLY A 35 12.26 -35.41 21.06
C GLY A 35 12.95 -34.05 21.14
N ALA A 36 13.59 -33.78 22.29
CA ALA A 36 14.26 -32.51 22.54
C ALA A 36 15.51 -32.27 21.67
N THR A 37 16.19 -33.33 21.24
CA THR A 37 17.37 -33.23 20.38
C THR A 37 17.01 -32.72 18.99
N GLY A 38 15.93 -33.23 18.39
CA GLY A 38 15.47 -32.77 17.08
C GLY A 38 15.01 -31.31 17.08
N GLU A 39 14.42 -30.86 18.20
CA GLU A 39 14.05 -29.45 18.39
C GLU A 39 15.28 -28.54 18.38
N GLY A 40 16.33 -28.91 19.13
CA GLY A 40 17.59 -28.16 19.16
C GLY A 40 18.26 -28.06 17.78
N GLU A 41 18.28 -29.16 17.00
CA GLU A 41 18.81 -29.18 15.64
C GLU A 41 18.04 -28.27 14.69
N PHE A 42 16.69 -28.29 14.77
CA PHE A 42 15.84 -27.42 13.97
C PHE A 42 16.09 -25.94 14.29
N LEU A 43 16.12 -25.58 15.58
CA LEU A 43 16.36 -24.21 16.01
C LEU A 43 17.72 -23.69 15.56
N LEU A 44 18.76 -24.52 15.64
CA LEU A 44 20.10 -24.16 15.18
C LEU A 44 20.09 -23.87 13.67
N LEU A 45 19.58 -24.81 12.87
CA LEU A 45 19.54 -24.67 11.41
C LEU A 45 18.70 -23.47 10.97
N PHE A 46 17.55 -23.25 11.62
CA PHE A 46 16.66 -22.13 11.31
C PHE A 46 17.34 -20.79 11.60
N ASN A 47 17.97 -20.65 12.77
CA ASN A 47 18.65 -19.41 13.15
C ASN A 47 19.88 -19.14 12.26
N GLU A 48 20.66 -20.16 11.91
CA GLU A 48 21.78 -20.01 10.96
C GLU A 48 21.31 -19.50 9.59
N GLU A 49 20.25 -20.07 9.03
CA GLU A 49 19.69 -19.64 7.76
C GLU A 49 19.09 -18.23 7.84
N LEU A 50 18.39 -17.90 8.92
CA LEU A 50 17.83 -16.57 9.15
C LEU A 50 18.93 -15.50 9.22
N GLU A 51 19.99 -15.73 9.99
CA GLU A 51 21.10 -14.79 10.10
C GLU A 51 21.88 -14.65 8.79
N ARG A 52 22.04 -15.74 8.03
CA ARG A 52 22.64 -15.70 6.68
C ARG A 52 21.86 -14.77 5.74
N ILE A 53 20.53 -14.87 5.77
CA ILE A 53 19.64 -14.04 4.94
C ILE A 53 19.68 -12.58 5.38
N LYS A 54 19.58 -12.31 6.69
CA LYS A 54 19.68 -10.94 7.22
C LYS A 54 21.01 -10.29 6.87
N THR A 55 22.12 -11.04 6.97
CA THR A 55 23.45 -10.57 6.61
C THR A 55 23.53 -10.21 5.13
N PHE A 56 23.00 -11.08 4.25
CA PHE A 56 22.93 -10.79 2.82
C PHE A 56 22.11 -9.54 2.50
N ILE A 57 20.92 -9.40 3.09
CA ILE A 57 20.05 -8.23 2.91
C ILE A 57 20.79 -6.94 3.32
N ASN A 58 21.50 -6.95 4.45
CA ASN A 58 22.30 -5.82 4.91
C ASN A 58 23.40 -5.42 3.93
N LEU A 59 24.21 -6.38 3.49
CA LEU A 59 25.29 -6.14 2.53
C LEU A 59 24.74 -5.56 1.23
N LYS A 60 23.65 -6.13 0.74
CA LYS A 60 23.04 -5.70 -0.51
C LYS A 60 22.40 -4.32 -0.39
N LEU A 61 21.80 -4.00 0.75
CA LEU A 61 21.29 -2.65 1.03
C LEU A 61 22.42 -1.61 0.98
N GLN A 62 23.58 -1.90 1.56
CA GLN A 62 24.74 -1.01 1.51
C GLN A 62 25.22 -0.78 0.06
N GLU A 63 25.25 -1.84 -0.75
CA GLU A 63 25.56 -1.75 -2.18
C GLU A 63 24.56 -0.85 -2.91
N LEU A 64 23.26 -1.04 -2.70
CA LEU A 64 22.21 -0.24 -3.30
C LEU A 64 22.33 1.25 -2.93
N ARG A 65 22.67 1.57 -1.66
CA ARG A 65 22.90 2.95 -1.21
C ARG A 65 24.08 3.59 -1.94
N MET A 66 25.19 2.86 -2.09
CA MET A 66 26.35 3.35 -2.87
C MET A 66 25.99 3.59 -4.34
N THR A 67 25.20 2.71 -4.94
CA THR A 67 24.72 2.88 -6.33
C THR A 67 23.82 4.11 -6.46
N LEU A 68 22.86 4.31 -5.55
CA LEU A 68 22.03 5.52 -5.53
C LEU A 68 22.87 6.79 -5.43
N GLN A 69 23.86 6.81 -4.52
CA GLN A 69 24.74 7.96 -4.35
C GLN A 69 25.54 8.27 -5.63
N ARG A 70 26.02 7.23 -6.33
CA ARG A 70 26.69 7.40 -7.64
C ARG A 70 25.74 8.01 -8.66
N LEU A 71 24.50 7.52 -8.77
CA LEU A 71 23.50 8.08 -9.69
C LEU A 71 23.19 9.55 -9.38
N GLN A 72 23.06 9.90 -8.10
CA GLN A 72 22.86 11.28 -7.64
C GLN A 72 24.08 12.18 -7.91
N TYR A 73 25.29 11.64 -7.77
CA TYR A 73 26.52 12.33 -8.09
C TYR A 73 26.65 12.62 -9.59
N TYR A 74 26.36 11.63 -10.46
CA TYR A 74 26.34 11.83 -11.91
C TYR A 74 25.35 12.93 -12.32
N ARG A 75 24.16 12.94 -11.71
CA ARG A 75 23.17 14.02 -11.87
C ARG A 75 23.76 15.39 -11.51
N ASP A 76 24.44 15.51 -10.38
CA ASP A 76 24.95 16.80 -9.89
C ASP A 76 26.10 17.32 -10.77
N GLN A 77 26.94 16.42 -11.30
CA GLN A 77 27.98 16.79 -12.28
C GLN A 77 27.38 17.37 -13.56
N GLU A 78 26.31 16.79 -14.11
CA GLU A 78 25.64 17.32 -15.30
C GLU A 78 25.07 18.73 -15.07
N LYS A 79 24.55 19.02 -13.87
CA LYS A 79 24.01 20.35 -13.53
C LYS A 79 25.11 21.41 -13.42
N CYS A 80 26.26 21.05 -12.86
CA CYS A 80 27.38 21.98 -12.66
C CYS A 80 28.24 22.17 -13.94
N GLY A 81 28.26 21.21 -14.87
CA GLY A 81 29.02 21.26 -16.11
C GLY A 81 28.49 22.22 -17.20
N GLY A 82 27.45 22.99 -16.90
CA GLY A 82 26.66 23.79 -17.85
C GLY A 82 27.33 25.00 -18.52
N HIS A 83 28.67 25.04 -18.70
CA HIS A 83 29.31 26.15 -19.42
C HIS A 83 30.31 25.79 -20.52
N ILE A 84 30.67 24.53 -20.75
CA ILE A 84 31.54 24.20 -21.88
C ILE A 84 31.17 22.83 -22.46
N ARG A 85 30.29 22.83 -23.49
CA ARG A 85 30.44 22.04 -24.73
C ARG A 85 29.19 22.12 -25.61
N ASN A 86 29.40 22.57 -26.84
CA ASN A 86 28.45 22.62 -27.93
C ASN A 86 28.32 21.25 -28.63
N THR A 87 27.15 21.01 -29.24
CA THR A 87 26.83 20.13 -30.40
C THR A 87 26.72 18.60 -30.23
N ASP A 88 25.54 18.09 -30.59
CA ASP A 88 25.13 16.75 -31.09
C ASP A 88 25.46 15.45 -30.31
N SER A 89 26.21 15.52 -29.21
CA SER A 89 26.68 14.35 -28.44
C SER A 89 25.94 14.08 -27.11
N GLN A 90 24.86 14.81 -26.82
CA GLN A 90 24.12 14.69 -25.54
C GLN A 90 23.08 13.54 -25.50
N ILE A 91 22.66 13.01 -26.66
CA ILE A 91 21.61 11.96 -26.72
C ILE A 91 22.12 10.61 -26.19
N PRO A 92 23.35 10.14 -26.53
CA PRO A 92 23.89 8.89 -26.00
C PRO A 92 24.07 8.90 -24.47
N GLU A 93 24.54 10.01 -23.90
CA GLU A 93 24.79 10.12 -22.45
C GLU A 93 23.48 10.10 -21.65
N LYS A 94 22.42 10.75 -22.15
CA LYS A 94 21.10 10.73 -21.54
C LYS A 94 20.44 9.35 -21.59
N LEU A 95 20.52 8.68 -22.75
CA LEU A 95 20.00 7.31 -22.90
C LEU A 95 20.71 6.37 -21.93
N LEU A 96 22.03 6.49 -21.84
CA LEU A 96 22.85 5.71 -20.93
C LEU A 96 22.51 5.97 -19.45
N PHE A 97 22.27 7.23 -19.05
CA PHE A 97 21.86 7.55 -17.68
C PHE A 97 20.49 6.95 -17.34
N LYS A 98 19.53 7.00 -18.27
CA LYS A 98 18.23 6.35 -18.09
C LYS A 98 18.37 4.83 -17.97
N GLU A 99 19.21 4.21 -18.81
CA GLU A 99 19.50 2.77 -18.72
C GLU A 99 20.06 2.39 -17.35
N PHE A 100 20.98 3.18 -16.77
CA PHE A 100 21.47 2.93 -15.42
C PHE A 100 20.39 3.06 -14.33
N ILE A 101 19.43 3.98 -14.49
CA ILE A 101 18.28 4.08 -13.58
C ILE A 101 17.39 2.84 -13.73
N ASP A 102 17.10 2.43 -14.97
CA ASP A 102 16.25 1.27 -15.27
C ASP A 102 16.87 -0.05 -14.73
N ASP A 103 18.19 -0.20 -14.85
CA ASP A 103 18.95 -1.31 -14.28
C ASP A 103 18.87 -1.32 -12.74
N PHE A 104 19.03 -0.16 -12.11
CA PHE A 104 18.93 -0.02 -10.66
C PHE A 104 17.52 -0.33 -10.14
N VAL A 105 16.48 0.11 -10.85
CA VAL A 105 15.08 -0.23 -10.54
C VAL A 105 14.84 -1.74 -10.62
N THR A 106 15.40 -2.40 -11.64
CA THR A 106 15.32 -3.86 -11.79
C THR A 106 15.98 -4.59 -10.62
N GLU A 107 17.10 -4.06 -10.11
CA GLU A 107 17.78 -4.60 -8.93
C GLU A 107 16.95 -4.44 -7.65
N LEU A 108 16.27 -3.30 -7.48
CA LEU A 108 15.35 -3.08 -6.36
C LEU A 108 14.15 -4.05 -6.39
N GLU A 109 13.56 -4.28 -7.57
CA GLU A 109 12.48 -5.25 -7.73
C GLU A 109 12.91 -6.67 -7.37
N ASP A 110 14.13 -7.07 -7.77
CA ASP A 110 14.68 -8.38 -7.45
C ASP A 110 14.93 -8.54 -5.94
N MET A 111 15.38 -7.48 -5.28
CA MET A 111 15.59 -7.44 -3.82
C MET A 111 14.30 -7.42 -3.03
N GLU A 112 13.26 -6.72 -3.50
CA GLU A 112 11.94 -6.75 -2.87
C GLU A 112 11.38 -8.18 -2.88
N LYS A 113 11.43 -8.86 -4.04
CA LYS A 113 11.01 -10.25 -4.18
C LYS A 113 11.83 -11.19 -3.30
N PHE A 114 13.14 -10.98 -3.21
CA PHE A 114 14.02 -11.72 -2.30
C PHE A 114 13.50 -11.65 -0.86
N ILE A 115 13.27 -10.42 -0.37
CA ILE A 115 12.86 -10.15 1.01
C ILE A 115 11.48 -10.75 1.29
N MET A 116 10.51 -10.50 0.42
CA MET A 116 9.15 -11.00 0.58
C MET A 116 9.09 -12.53 0.60
N LEU A 117 9.74 -13.19 -0.36
CA LEU A 117 9.69 -14.65 -0.48
C LEU A 117 10.44 -15.34 0.67
N ASN A 118 11.58 -14.79 1.13
CA ASN A 118 12.28 -15.34 2.29
C ASN A 118 11.45 -15.15 3.58
N ARG A 119 10.85 -13.98 3.80
CA ARG A 119 9.96 -13.74 4.95
C ARG A 119 8.81 -14.74 4.95
N GLU A 120 8.07 -14.84 3.84
CA GLU A 120 6.95 -15.77 3.72
C GLU A 120 7.40 -17.23 3.90
N GLY A 121 8.59 -17.58 3.40
CA GLY A 121 9.13 -18.93 3.55
C GLY A 121 9.51 -19.26 4.99
N MET A 122 10.08 -18.31 5.73
CA MET A 122 10.37 -18.46 7.16
C MET A 122 9.08 -18.61 7.97
N ASP A 123 8.10 -17.73 7.75
CA ASP A 123 6.78 -17.81 8.40
C ASP A 123 6.13 -19.19 8.16
N ARG A 124 6.17 -19.69 6.92
CA ARG A 124 5.61 -21.00 6.55
C ARG A 124 6.34 -22.18 7.21
N VAL A 125 7.66 -22.09 7.39
CA VAL A 125 8.44 -23.14 8.07
C VAL A 125 8.04 -23.16 9.55
N ILE A 126 7.92 -22.00 10.20
CA ILE A 126 7.48 -21.88 11.59
C ILE A 126 6.05 -22.38 11.76
N GLU A 127 5.11 -21.95 10.91
CA GLU A 127 3.73 -22.44 10.95
C GLU A 127 3.65 -23.97 10.80
N LYS A 128 4.55 -24.54 9.98
CA LYS A 128 4.61 -25.98 9.74
C LYS A 128 5.20 -26.73 10.94
N HIS A 129 6.24 -26.17 11.55
CA HIS A 129 6.83 -26.64 12.80
C HIS A 129 5.76 -26.71 13.90
N ASP A 130 5.10 -25.58 14.20
CA ASP A 130 4.11 -25.47 15.29
C ASP A 130 2.96 -26.46 15.10
N LEU A 131 2.55 -26.65 13.84
CA LEU A 131 1.50 -27.61 13.49
C LEU A 131 1.91 -29.07 13.75
N ILE A 132 3.19 -29.42 13.58
CA ILE A 132 3.67 -30.80 13.73
C ILE A 132 4.02 -31.11 15.18
N THR A 133 4.74 -30.20 15.84
CA THR A 133 5.26 -30.43 17.20
C THR A 133 4.22 -30.08 18.28
N GLY A 134 3.26 -29.21 17.97
CA GLY A 134 2.34 -28.63 18.94
C GLY A 134 3.00 -27.61 19.88
N ILE A 135 4.27 -27.29 19.64
CA ILE A 135 5.04 -26.31 20.40
C ILE A 135 4.85 -24.95 19.73
N THR A 136 4.50 -23.92 20.51
CA THR A 136 4.38 -22.55 19.97
C THR A 136 5.77 -21.94 19.79
N SER A 137 6.04 -21.41 18.59
CA SER A 137 7.32 -20.73 18.30
C SER A 137 7.33 -19.26 18.76
N ASP A 138 6.93 -19.01 20.01
CA ASP A 138 6.86 -17.63 20.55
C ASP A 138 8.24 -16.94 20.52
N TRP A 139 9.32 -17.71 20.61
CA TRP A 139 10.70 -17.25 20.46
C TRP A 139 10.98 -16.59 19.10
N TYR A 140 10.29 -17.00 18.03
CA TYR A 140 10.47 -16.44 16.69
C TYR A 140 9.81 -15.06 16.58
N PHE A 141 8.58 -14.95 17.08
CA PHE A 141 7.80 -13.71 17.01
C PHE A 141 8.28 -12.67 18.02
N SER A 142 8.73 -13.09 19.20
CA SER A 142 9.26 -12.20 20.26
C SER A 142 10.57 -11.51 19.87
N GLN A 143 11.37 -12.12 18.98
CA GLN A 143 12.60 -11.52 18.46
C GLN A 143 12.37 -10.48 17.35
N ASN A 144 11.11 -10.18 17.03
CA ASN A 144 10.70 -9.12 16.12
C ASN A 144 11.36 -9.19 14.73
N HIS A 145 11.54 -10.40 14.21
CA HIS A 145 12.09 -10.60 12.86
C HIS A 145 11.19 -10.03 11.76
N GLY A 146 9.88 -9.93 12.01
CA GLY A 146 8.94 -9.23 11.13
C GLY A 146 9.35 -7.77 10.90
N ALA A 147 9.70 -7.05 11.97
CA ALA A 147 10.16 -5.66 11.88
C ALA A 147 11.44 -5.50 11.09
N PHE A 148 12.36 -6.49 11.15
CA PHE A 148 13.54 -6.49 10.31
C PHE A 148 13.12 -6.44 8.83
N PHE A 149 12.36 -7.42 8.34
CA PHE A 149 11.97 -7.46 6.93
C PHE A 149 11.12 -6.25 6.52
N ALA A 150 10.17 -5.82 7.37
CA ALA A 150 9.35 -4.64 7.12
C ALA A 150 10.19 -3.37 6.98
N ARG A 151 11.24 -3.21 7.81
CA ARG A 151 12.18 -2.08 7.70
C ARG A 151 12.86 -2.06 6.33
N TYR A 152 13.38 -3.17 5.81
CA TYR A 152 14.01 -3.15 4.49
C TYR A 152 13.01 -2.86 3.37
N LEU A 153 11.79 -3.40 3.43
CA LEU A 153 10.77 -3.07 2.44
C LEU A 153 10.43 -1.57 2.44
N ASN A 154 10.29 -0.95 3.62
CA ASN A 154 10.11 0.50 3.74
C ASN A 154 11.33 1.28 3.20
N GLU A 155 12.54 0.72 3.34
CA GLU A 155 13.75 1.34 2.82
C GLU A 155 13.83 1.25 1.29
N LEU A 156 13.43 0.13 0.69
CA LEU A 156 13.26 0.01 -0.77
C LEU A 156 12.25 1.02 -1.32
N ASP A 157 11.16 1.25 -0.60
CA ASP A 157 10.21 2.33 -0.93
C ASP A 157 10.86 3.73 -0.85
N ALA A 158 11.78 3.97 0.09
CA ALA A 158 12.54 5.22 0.16
C ALA A 158 13.49 5.38 -1.04
N PHE A 159 14.10 4.30 -1.53
CA PHE A 159 14.84 4.35 -2.80
C PHE A 159 13.93 4.78 -3.97
N LEU A 160 12.71 4.24 -4.07
CA LEU A 160 11.78 4.62 -5.14
C LEU A 160 11.47 6.12 -5.14
N PHE A 161 11.39 6.74 -3.96
CA PHE A 161 11.23 8.19 -3.85
C PHE A 161 12.41 8.94 -4.50
N HIS A 162 13.65 8.62 -4.15
CA HIS A 162 14.84 9.25 -4.75
C HIS A 162 14.93 8.97 -6.26
N ILE A 163 14.62 7.76 -6.70
CA ILE A 163 14.62 7.40 -8.12
C ILE A 163 13.52 8.16 -8.88
N SER A 164 12.35 8.39 -8.26
CA SER A 164 11.28 9.18 -8.88
C SER A 164 11.72 10.61 -9.20
N ILE A 165 12.63 11.17 -8.40
CA ILE A 165 13.27 12.47 -8.66
C ILE A 165 14.20 12.35 -9.88
N LEU A 166 15.05 11.32 -9.94
CA LEU A 166 15.94 11.08 -11.09
C LEU A 166 15.16 10.91 -12.41
N TYR A 167 14.06 10.15 -12.40
CA TYR A 167 13.17 10.06 -13.57
C TYR A 167 12.50 11.39 -13.93
N THR A 168 12.22 12.26 -12.95
CA THR A 168 11.67 13.59 -13.24
C THR A 168 12.64 14.41 -14.08
N GLU A 169 13.93 14.32 -13.78
CA GLU A 169 14.95 15.08 -14.51
C GLU A 169 15.17 14.56 -15.93
N THR A 170 15.08 13.24 -16.14
CA THR A 170 15.11 12.69 -17.49
C THR A 170 13.91 13.17 -18.32
N ARG A 171 12.72 13.31 -17.72
CA ARG A 171 11.50 13.85 -18.35
C ARG A 171 11.52 15.35 -18.63
N SER A 172 11.97 16.18 -17.68
CA SER A 172 11.97 17.65 -17.84
C SER A 172 12.81 18.12 -19.03
N LYS A 173 13.92 17.42 -19.31
CA LYS A 173 14.75 17.66 -20.49
C LYS A 173 14.03 17.32 -21.82
N ASP A 174 13.06 16.41 -21.82
CA ASP A 174 12.23 16.10 -23.01
C ASP A 174 11.12 17.13 -23.23
N LYS A 175 10.51 17.64 -22.16
CA LYS A 175 9.51 18.73 -22.23
C LYS A 175 10.13 20.03 -22.77
N ALA A 176 11.38 20.36 -22.43
CA ALA A 176 12.09 21.54 -22.96
C ALA A 176 12.23 21.56 -24.50
N LYS A 177 12.25 20.40 -25.17
CA LYS A 177 12.22 20.32 -26.65
C LYS A 177 10.81 20.53 -27.24
N ASN A 178 9.76 20.18 -26.49
CA ASN A 178 8.36 20.27 -26.94
C ASN A 178 7.65 21.58 -26.54
N ASN A 179 8.24 22.37 -25.64
CA ASN A 179 7.62 23.56 -25.05
C ASN A 179 7.59 24.83 -25.93
N LYS A 180 7.83 24.74 -27.25
CA LYS A 180 7.55 25.88 -28.15
C LYS A 180 6.05 26.11 -28.44
N ILE A 181 5.13 25.29 -27.90
CA ILE A 181 3.71 25.28 -28.34
C ILE A 181 2.67 25.38 -27.21
N ARG A 182 3.03 25.55 -25.93
CA ARG A 182 2.01 25.61 -24.86
C ARG A 182 2.16 26.82 -23.95
N GLU A 183 1.63 27.94 -24.41
CA GLU A 183 1.24 29.07 -23.54
C GLU A 183 -0.18 28.86 -22.98
N ASN A 184 -0.33 29.23 -21.71
CA ASN A 184 -1.57 29.48 -20.97
C ASN A 184 -2.65 28.38 -21.03
N VAL A 185 -2.48 27.37 -20.16
CA VAL A 185 -3.63 26.63 -19.64
C VAL A 185 -3.99 27.27 -18.30
N GLU A 186 -4.95 28.19 -18.33
CA GLU A 186 -5.73 28.51 -17.13
C GLU A 186 -6.23 27.20 -16.51
N GLU A 187 -6.16 27.07 -15.18
CA GLU A 187 -6.66 25.94 -14.40
C GLU A 187 -8.18 25.80 -14.62
N LYS A 188 -8.58 25.25 -15.76
CA LYS A 188 -9.96 24.91 -16.04
C LYS A 188 -10.36 23.78 -15.11
N LEU A 189 -11.43 24.02 -14.36
CA LEU A 189 -12.13 23.04 -13.53
C LEU A 189 -12.68 21.95 -14.46
N PHE A 190 -11.99 20.81 -14.53
CA PHE A 190 -12.45 19.66 -15.32
C PHE A 190 -13.00 18.55 -14.40
N GLU A 191 -14.08 17.91 -14.82
CA GLU A 191 -14.55 16.66 -14.21
C GLU A 191 -13.47 15.58 -14.38
N ARG A 192 -13.13 14.90 -13.29
CA ARG A 192 -12.19 13.78 -13.34
C ARG A 192 -12.91 12.44 -13.45
N ASN A 193 -12.46 11.61 -14.37
CA ASN A 193 -12.84 10.20 -14.41
C ASN A 193 -12.01 9.43 -13.38
N ILE A 194 -12.67 8.67 -12.51
CA ILE A 194 -12.01 7.92 -11.44
C ILE A 194 -12.13 6.42 -11.72
N LEU A 195 -10.98 5.77 -11.87
CA LEU A 195 -10.89 4.32 -12.02
C LEU A 195 -10.26 3.71 -10.79
N LYS A 196 -10.78 2.56 -10.33
CA LYS A 196 -10.23 1.81 -9.21
C LYS A 196 -9.84 0.43 -9.67
N HIS A 197 -8.65 0.00 -9.25
CA HIS A 197 -8.12 -1.31 -9.56
C HIS A 197 -7.57 -1.96 -8.30
N LEU A 198 -7.61 -3.28 -8.27
CA LEU A 198 -6.91 -4.08 -7.27
C LEU A 198 -5.59 -4.55 -7.83
N VAL A 199 -4.55 -4.44 -7.01
CA VAL A 199 -3.21 -4.93 -7.30
C VAL A 199 -2.88 -5.98 -6.24
N LYS A 200 -2.45 -7.17 -6.63
CA LYS A 200 -2.03 -8.19 -5.66
C LYS A 200 -0.83 -7.68 -4.86
N THR A 201 -0.77 -8.00 -3.56
CA THR A 201 0.33 -7.57 -2.69
C THR A 201 1.71 -7.91 -3.25
N GLU A 202 1.87 -9.06 -3.91
CA GLU A 202 3.15 -9.50 -4.52
C GLU A 202 3.58 -8.69 -5.77
N ASP A 203 2.67 -7.91 -6.35
CA ASP A 203 2.93 -7.12 -7.56
C ASP A 203 2.96 -5.60 -7.28
N VAL A 204 2.76 -5.20 -6.02
CA VAL A 204 2.66 -3.78 -5.63
C VAL A 204 3.95 -3.03 -5.93
N PHE A 205 5.11 -3.61 -5.62
CA PHE A 205 6.39 -2.96 -5.85
C PHE A 205 6.67 -2.76 -7.33
N ALA A 206 6.37 -3.78 -8.17
CA ALA A 206 6.48 -3.67 -9.63
C ALA A 206 5.52 -2.62 -10.23
N VAL A 207 4.34 -2.42 -9.63
CA VAL A 207 3.45 -1.32 -10.04
C VAL A 207 4.06 0.03 -9.63
N LYS A 208 4.63 0.16 -8.43
CA LYS A 208 5.31 1.40 -8.00
C LYS A 208 6.47 1.76 -8.93
N THR A 209 7.31 0.78 -9.29
CA THR A 209 8.47 0.98 -10.16
C THR A 209 8.07 1.41 -11.58
N GLU A 210 6.97 0.85 -12.11
CA GLU A 210 6.43 1.31 -13.39
C GLU A 210 5.84 2.72 -13.30
N LEU A 211 5.14 3.04 -12.21
CA LEU A 211 4.57 4.38 -12.00
C LEU A 211 5.65 5.48 -11.93
N ILE A 212 6.77 5.25 -11.21
CA ILE A 212 7.79 6.29 -11.03
C ILE A 212 8.49 6.70 -12.34
N LYS A 213 8.52 5.82 -13.34
CA LYS A 213 9.00 6.14 -14.70
C LYS A 213 8.18 7.25 -15.35
N HIS A 214 6.90 7.36 -15.02
CA HIS A 214 5.96 8.29 -15.66
C HIS A 214 5.50 9.46 -14.76
N LEU A 215 5.37 9.23 -13.46
CA LEU A 215 4.90 10.25 -12.49
C LEU A 215 5.81 10.29 -11.25
N PRO A 216 6.21 11.47 -10.75
CA PRO A 216 6.95 11.55 -9.50
C PRO A 216 6.08 11.22 -8.30
N ILE A 217 6.71 10.73 -7.23
CA ILE A 217 6.06 10.57 -5.94
C ILE A 217 5.86 11.95 -5.31
N SER A 218 4.62 12.28 -4.98
CA SER A 218 4.20 13.57 -4.45
C SER A 218 4.16 13.54 -2.91
N ILE A 219 4.77 14.55 -2.30
CA ILE A 219 4.76 14.75 -0.85
C ILE A 219 3.61 15.68 -0.44
N ARG A 220 2.89 15.32 0.62
CA ARG A 220 1.80 16.13 1.18
C ARG A 220 2.33 17.22 2.10
N ASN A 221 2.61 18.39 1.54
CA ASN A 221 3.23 19.52 2.28
C ASN A 221 2.40 20.02 3.49
N ASP A 222 1.07 19.88 3.44
CA ASP A 222 0.14 20.28 4.50
C ASP A 222 0.29 19.48 5.81
N MET A 223 0.91 18.31 5.78
CA MET A 223 1.13 17.48 6.97
C MET A 223 2.33 17.91 7.80
N TYR A 224 3.16 18.80 7.28
CA TYR A 224 4.39 19.19 7.91
C TYR A 224 4.22 20.46 8.72
N ARG A 225 4.51 20.39 10.02
CA ARG A 225 4.64 21.60 10.85
C ARG A 225 5.85 22.45 10.43
N ILE A 226 6.87 21.80 9.85
CA ILE A 226 8.11 22.40 9.34
C ILE A 226 8.41 21.75 8.00
N SER A 227 8.64 22.54 6.95
CA SER A 227 9.03 22.03 5.63
C SER A 227 10.22 21.08 5.74
N PRO A 228 10.07 19.80 5.37
CA PRO A 228 11.17 18.85 5.48
C PRO A 228 12.27 19.28 4.52
N GLN A 229 13.50 19.38 5.03
CA GLN A 229 14.65 19.56 4.15
C GLN A 229 14.90 18.24 3.46
N LEU A 230 14.78 18.23 2.13
CA LEU A 230 15.09 17.06 1.33
C LEU A 230 16.60 16.86 1.35
N ASN A 231 17.09 15.83 2.05
CA ASN A 231 18.47 15.40 1.89
C ASN A 231 18.59 14.67 0.55
N CYS A 232 18.98 15.41 -0.48
CA CYS A 232 19.15 14.87 -1.83
C CYS A 232 20.36 13.93 -1.96
N ASN A 233 21.29 13.95 -0.99
CA ASN A 233 22.56 13.22 -1.01
C ASN A 233 22.83 12.57 0.37
N PRO A 234 22.04 11.56 0.76
CA PRO A 234 22.25 10.85 2.01
C PRO A 234 23.58 10.10 2.01
N GLU A 235 24.28 10.12 3.14
CA GLU A 235 25.52 9.36 3.28
C GLU A 235 25.23 7.84 3.25
N PRO A 236 26.12 6.98 2.71
CA PRO A 236 25.85 5.55 2.57
C PRO A 236 25.48 4.81 3.87
N HIS A 237 25.96 5.31 5.00
CA HIS A 237 25.69 4.73 6.32
C HIS A 237 24.36 5.22 6.92
N GLU A 238 23.82 6.36 6.46
CA GLU A 238 22.55 6.90 6.94
C GLU A 238 21.36 6.05 6.49
N SER A 239 20.37 5.88 7.38
CA SER A 239 19.14 5.20 7.01
C SER A 239 18.31 6.09 6.08
N LEU A 240 18.03 5.59 4.87
CA LEU A 240 17.18 6.32 3.92
C LEU A 240 15.79 6.61 4.47
N ILE A 241 15.27 5.73 5.31
CA ILE A 241 13.99 5.93 6.01
C ILE A 241 13.99 7.23 6.83
N GLU A 242 15.10 7.54 7.48
CA GLU A 242 15.22 8.67 8.41
C GLU A 242 15.62 9.95 7.66
N SER A 243 16.40 9.84 6.59
CA SER A 243 16.87 10.98 5.78
C SER A 243 15.93 11.38 4.64
N THR A 244 14.94 10.54 4.31
CA THR A 244 13.96 10.84 3.25
C THR A 244 12.70 11.47 3.85
N PRO A 245 12.16 12.56 3.27
CA PRO A 245 10.87 13.10 3.69
C PRO A 245 9.77 12.03 3.61
N PRO A 246 8.80 12.00 4.53
CA PRO A 246 7.73 11.01 4.50
C PRO A 246 6.90 11.13 3.21
N PHE A 247 7.20 10.21 2.30
CA PHE A 247 6.61 10.05 0.97
C PHE A 247 5.37 9.14 1.01
N MET A 248 5.08 8.54 2.17
CA MET A 248 3.87 7.79 2.44
C MET A 248 3.07 8.42 3.58
N THR A 249 1.75 8.36 3.45
CA THR A 249 0.80 8.77 4.49
C THR A 249 0.07 7.55 5.02
N LEU A 250 0.09 7.32 6.33
CA LEU A 250 -0.82 6.38 6.96
C LEU A 250 -2.21 7.04 7.00
N VAL A 251 -3.20 6.39 6.39
CA VAL A 251 -4.57 6.90 6.32
C VAL A 251 -5.48 5.96 7.07
N SER A 252 -6.17 6.46 8.09
CA SER A 252 -7.18 5.73 8.85
C SER A 252 -8.55 6.38 8.69
N SER A 253 -9.60 5.57 8.60
CA SER A 253 -10.97 6.06 8.45
C SER A 253 -11.95 5.14 9.16
N VAL A 254 -12.62 5.66 10.19
CA VAL A 254 -13.75 5.01 10.87
C VAL A 254 -15.02 5.40 10.14
N PHE A 255 -15.76 4.41 9.62
CA PHE A 255 -17.04 4.59 8.97
C PHE A 255 -18.16 4.37 9.99
N LEU A 256 -19.14 5.27 9.96
CA LEU A 256 -20.30 5.20 10.82
C LEU A 256 -21.48 4.60 10.05
N ASP A 257 -22.25 3.75 10.73
CA ASP A 257 -23.52 3.22 10.23
C ASP A 257 -24.44 2.88 11.41
N ASN A 258 -25.68 2.50 11.15
CA ASN A 258 -26.61 2.08 12.19
C ASN A 258 -26.79 0.56 12.27
N SER A 259 -27.65 0.09 13.18
CA SER A 259 -27.97 -1.34 13.36
C SER A 259 -28.47 -2.01 12.07
N ASP A 260 -29.15 -1.25 11.20
CA ASP A 260 -29.75 -1.74 9.96
C ASP A 260 -28.83 -1.62 8.74
N LEU A 261 -27.59 -1.14 8.91
CA LEU A 261 -26.64 -0.90 7.82
C LEU A 261 -27.21 0.03 6.73
N LEU A 262 -27.90 1.09 7.16
CA LEU A 262 -28.58 2.05 6.28
C LEU A 262 -27.62 2.65 5.23
N SER A 263 -26.46 3.12 5.67
CA SER A 263 -25.47 3.80 4.80
C SER A 263 -24.87 2.80 3.82
N TYR A 264 -24.51 1.61 4.29
CA TYR A 264 -24.04 0.52 3.44
C TYR A 264 -25.05 0.16 2.33
N HIS A 265 -26.31 -0.06 2.70
CA HIS A 265 -27.33 -0.52 1.76
C HIS A 265 -27.74 0.54 0.75
N SER A 266 -27.88 1.79 1.19
CA SER A 266 -28.17 2.90 0.27
C SER A 266 -27.03 3.14 -0.73
N LEU A 267 -25.78 3.03 -0.27
CA LEU A 267 -24.62 3.11 -1.17
C LEU A 267 -24.55 1.93 -2.13
N GLN A 268 -24.93 0.72 -1.69
CA GLN A 268 -24.95 -0.46 -2.56
C GLN A 268 -26.00 -0.36 -3.66
N ARG A 269 -27.18 0.18 -3.35
CA ARG A 269 -28.25 0.44 -4.34
C ARG A 269 -28.05 1.71 -5.17
N LEU A 270 -27.04 2.52 -4.83
CA LEU A 270 -26.74 3.77 -5.51
C LEU A 270 -27.87 4.81 -5.37
N ASP A 271 -28.53 4.85 -4.20
CA ASP A 271 -29.61 5.80 -3.93
C ASP A 271 -29.08 7.25 -4.07
N GLU A 272 -29.85 8.18 -4.65
CA GLU A 272 -29.38 9.56 -4.94
C GLU A 272 -28.92 10.32 -3.68
N SER A 273 -29.56 10.04 -2.54
CA SER A 273 -29.21 10.61 -1.24
C SER A 273 -28.23 9.76 -0.42
N ALA A 274 -27.65 8.71 -1.01
CA ALA A 274 -26.77 7.78 -0.31
C ALA A 274 -25.50 8.50 0.18
N THR A 275 -25.28 8.44 1.49
CA THR A 275 -24.13 9.07 2.14
C THR A 275 -23.54 8.13 3.17
N ALA A 276 -22.21 8.07 3.22
CA ALA A 276 -21.49 7.53 4.37
C ALA A 276 -20.73 8.66 5.07
N ILE A 277 -20.88 8.72 6.39
CA ILE A 277 -20.06 9.58 7.24
C ILE A 277 -18.84 8.80 7.71
N ARG A 278 -17.66 9.43 7.64
CA ARG A 278 -16.43 8.87 8.18
C ARG A 278 -15.63 9.89 8.96
N LEU A 279 -14.93 9.40 9.98
CA LEU A 279 -13.92 10.12 10.73
C LEU A 279 -12.55 9.67 10.22
N ARG A 280 -11.80 10.59 9.62
CA ARG A 280 -10.50 10.32 9.01
C ARG A 280 -9.39 11.08 9.71
N TRP A 281 -8.24 10.45 9.82
CA TRP A 281 -7.01 11.12 10.20
C TRP A 281 -5.85 10.58 9.37
N HIS A 282 -4.78 11.36 9.37
CA HIS A 282 -3.57 11.10 8.63
C HIS A 282 -2.39 11.09 9.59
N ASN A 283 -1.46 10.18 9.34
CA ASN A 283 -0.20 10.13 10.06
C ASN A 283 0.95 9.97 9.06
N LEU A 284 2.12 10.49 9.39
CA LEU A 284 3.33 10.32 8.60
C LEU A 284 4.02 9.05 9.05
N SER A 285 4.34 8.16 8.12
CA SER A 285 5.19 7.02 8.46
C SER A 285 6.60 7.54 8.72
N GLN A 286 7.08 7.54 9.96
CA GLN A 286 8.51 7.76 10.27
C GLN A 286 9.37 6.51 9.95
N GLY A 287 8.94 5.74 8.94
CA GLY A 287 9.42 4.42 8.48
C GLY A 287 9.80 3.36 9.50
N ARG A 288 9.51 3.56 10.79
CA ARG A 288 9.36 2.48 11.76
C ARG A 288 8.15 1.64 11.36
N GLU A 289 8.22 0.33 11.59
CA GLU A 289 7.10 -0.56 11.32
C GLU A 289 5.91 -0.08 12.14
N VAL A 290 4.89 0.39 11.44
CA VAL A 290 3.60 0.62 12.06
C VAL A 290 2.61 -0.09 11.16
N VAL A 291 1.99 -1.13 11.70
CA VAL A 291 0.64 -1.51 11.28
C VAL A 291 -0.11 -0.17 11.12
N PRO A 292 -0.81 0.12 10.01
CA PRO A 292 -1.30 1.48 9.72
C PRO A 292 -2.42 1.96 10.66
N LEU A 293 -2.47 1.42 11.88
CA LEU A 293 -3.34 1.76 12.98
C LEU A 293 -2.87 2.96 13.79
N ALA A 294 -1.59 3.37 13.80
CA ALA A 294 -1.15 4.43 14.72
C ALA A 294 -1.89 5.77 14.56
N SER A 295 -2.46 6.26 15.65
CA SER A 295 -2.94 7.62 15.86
C SER A 295 -1.92 8.40 16.70
N PRO A 296 -1.34 9.48 16.17
CA PRO A 296 -0.65 10.44 17.00
C PRO A 296 -1.62 11.06 18.01
N LEU A 297 -1.17 11.19 19.26
CA LEU A 297 -1.74 12.17 20.19
C LEU A 297 -1.77 13.54 19.46
N ASP A 298 -2.92 14.21 19.44
CA ASP A 298 -3.18 15.50 18.77
C ASP A 298 -3.37 15.50 17.25
N SER A 299 -3.69 14.36 16.63
CA SER A 299 -4.05 14.34 15.21
C SER A 299 -5.36 15.08 14.92
N ILE A 300 -5.37 15.91 13.87
CA ILE A 300 -6.60 16.51 13.36
C ILE A 300 -7.46 15.38 12.76
N VAL A 301 -8.67 15.23 13.30
CA VAL A 301 -9.68 14.30 12.79
C VAL A 301 -10.64 15.07 11.89
N TYR A 302 -10.68 14.68 10.62
CA TYR A 302 -11.56 15.22 9.60
C TYR A 302 -12.88 14.44 9.58
N VAL A 303 -13.99 15.16 9.59
CA VAL A 303 -15.31 14.59 9.31
C VAL A 303 -15.54 14.70 7.81
N GLU A 304 -15.73 13.57 7.15
CA GLU A 304 -15.97 13.53 5.71
C GLU A 304 -17.30 12.84 5.40
N LYS A 305 -18.03 13.41 4.44
CA LYS A 305 -19.26 12.85 3.88
C LYS A 305 -18.94 12.31 2.49
N LYS A 306 -19.06 10.99 2.32
CA LYS A 306 -18.86 10.31 1.04
C LYS A 306 -20.20 10.05 0.37
N THR A 307 -20.36 10.45 -0.87
CA THR A 307 -21.53 10.17 -1.72
C THR A 307 -21.19 9.21 -2.85
N TYR A 308 -22.21 8.62 -3.48
CA TYR A 308 -22.01 7.74 -4.63
C TYR A 308 -21.36 8.47 -5.83
N ASN A 309 -21.75 9.72 -6.10
CA ASN A 309 -21.17 10.53 -7.18
C ASN A 309 -19.69 10.93 -6.97
N SER A 310 -19.02 10.44 -5.92
CA SER A 310 -17.57 10.62 -5.72
C SER A 310 -16.68 9.97 -6.77
N GLU A 311 -17.25 9.31 -7.80
CA GLU A 311 -16.53 8.88 -9.01
C GLU A 311 -16.33 10.02 -10.03
N ARG A 312 -17.00 11.16 -9.79
CA ARG A 312 -16.75 12.45 -10.41
C ARG A 312 -16.61 13.49 -9.30
N GLU A 313 -15.39 13.84 -8.93
CA GLU A 313 -15.17 14.90 -7.93
C GLU A 313 -15.19 16.28 -8.62
N PRO A 314 -16.16 17.16 -8.35
CA PRO A 314 -16.04 18.57 -8.70
C PRO A 314 -14.98 19.20 -7.81
N ILE A 315 -14.05 19.95 -8.40
CA ILE A 315 -13.09 20.76 -7.65
C ILE A 315 -13.89 21.84 -6.91
N ALA A 316 -13.79 21.85 -5.57
CA ALA A 316 -14.61 22.70 -4.71
C ALA A 316 -14.50 24.19 -5.11
N SER A 317 -15.62 24.76 -5.55
CA SER A 317 -15.76 26.20 -5.74
C SER A 317 -15.80 26.89 -4.37
N LEU A 318 -14.76 27.65 -4.04
CA LEU A 318 -14.77 28.59 -2.92
C LEU A 318 -15.64 29.80 -3.29
N CYS A 319 -16.94 29.70 -3.04
CA CYS A 319 -17.84 30.84 -2.96
C CYS A 319 -18.98 30.52 -1.99
N ASP A 320 -18.74 30.76 -0.69
CA ASP A 320 -19.82 31.12 0.24
C ASP A 320 -19.25 31.69 1.54
N SER A 321 -19.92 32.73 2.07
CA SER A 321 -19.49 33.57 3.20
C SER A 321 -19.59 32.92 4.59
N ALA A 322 -19.85 31.61 4.66
CA ALA A 322 -19.77 30.83 5.90
C ALA A 322 -18.66 29.78 5.76
N LYS A 323 -17.80 29.64 6.78
CA LYS A 323 -16.70 28.67 6.77
C LYS A 323 -17.24 27.27 6.42
N PRO A 324 -16.94 26.70 5.24
CA PRO A 324 -17.60 25.49 4.71
C PRO A 324 -17.45 24.28 5.65
N GLU A 325 -16.36 24.22 6.42
CA GLU A 325 -16.11 23.23 7.47
C GLU A 325 -17.20 23.20 8.55
N THR A 326 -17.70 24.37 8.97
CA THR A 326 -18.73 24.46 10.01
C THR A 326 -20.08 23.96 9.50
N ARG A 327 -20.38 24.19 8.22
CA ARG A 327 -21.59 23.66 7.57
C ARG A 327 -21.55 22.13 7.50
N LEU A 328 -20.47 21.56 6.96
CA LEU A 328 -20.31 20.11 6.85
C LEU A 328 -20.38 19.43 8.21
N ARG A 329 -19.75 20.00 9.24
CA ARG A 329 -19.83 19.49 10.61
C ARG A 329 -21.27 19.44 11.12
N ASN A 330 -22.01 20.53 10.96
CA ASN A 330 -23.42 20.59 11.39
C ASN A 330 -24.31 19.63 10.62
N GLU A 331 -24.08 19.47 9.31
CA GLU A 331 -24.78 18.48 8.50
C GLU A 331 -24.47 17.06 8.92
N ALA A 332 -23.19 16.73 9.12
CA ALA A 332 -22.78 15.41 9.57
C ALA A 332 -23.39 15.09 10.95
N GLN A 333 -23.40 16.05 11.89
CA GLN A 333 -24.03 15.86 13.20
C GLN A 333 -25.54 15.61 13.09
N LYS A 334 -26.23 16.32 12.19
CA LYS A 334 -27.66 16.09 11.92
C LYS A 334 -27.90 14.68 11.39
N VAL A 335 -27.09 14.22 10.44
CA VAL A 335 -27.20 12.86 9.87
C VAL A 335 -26.92 11.80 10.93
N ILE A 336 -25.85 11.96 11.71
CA ILE A 336 -25.49 11.05 12.81
C ILE A 336 -26.65 10.90 13.79
N ASN A 337 -27.25 12.01 14.23
CA ASN A 337 -28.34 11.98 15.21
C ASN A 337 -29.65 11.45 14.60
N ARG A 338 -29.97 11.83 13.36
CA ARG A 338 -31.20 11.43 12.67
C ARG A 338 -31.23 9.93 12.43
N ASP A 339 -30.11 9.38 11.93
CA ASP A 339 -30.04 7.98 11.47
C ASP A 339 -29.46 7.04 12.54
N ASN A 340 -29.16 7.57 13.74
CA ASN A 340 -28.53 6.86 14.85
C ASN A 340 -27.23 6.15 14.43
N LEU A 341 -26.32 6.90 13.80
CA LEU A 341 -25.07 6.36 13.29
C LEU A 341 -24.04 6.18 14.41
N GLU A 342 -23.40 5.03 14.43
CA GLU A 342 -22.35 4.66 15.37
C GLU A 342 -21.11 4.15 14.61
N PRO A 343 -19.90 4.21 15.21
CA PRO A 343 -18.72 3.56 14.63
C PRO A 343 -18.99 2.09 14.31
N LEU A 344 -18.75 1.69 13.06
CA LEU A 344 -19.01 0.31 12.62
C LEU A 344 -17.73 -0.40 12.18
N VAL A 345 -16.98 0.18 11.23
CA VAL A 345 -15.76 -0.40 10.70
C VAL A 345 -14.70 0.66 10.47
N ARG A 346 -13.44 0.30 10.72
CA ARG A 346 -12.28 1.13 10.40
C ARG A 346 -11.49 0.52 9.26
N THR A 347 -11.07 1.35 8.32
CA THR A 347 -10.13 0.98 7.25
C THR A 347 -8.84 1.75 7.46
N ALA A 348 -7.69 1.09 7.35
CA ALA A 348 -6.40 1.77 7.44
C ALA A 348 -5.39 1.24 6.41
N CYS A 349 -4.60 2.13 5.81
CA CYS A 349 -3.63 1.77 4.77
C CYS A 349 -2.42 2.72 4.75
N LYS A 350 -1.36 2.31 4.06
CA LYS A 350 -0.27 3.20 3.66
C LYS A 350 -0.59 3.76 2.28
N ARG A 351 -0.56 5.08 2.12
CA ARG A 351 -0.90 5.78 0.88
C ARG A 351 0.33 6.41 0.26
N MET A 352 0.55 6.14 -1.02
CA MET A 352 1.52 6.83 -1.88
C MET A 352 0.75 7.56 -3.00
N ILE A 353 1.17 8.79 -3.33
CA ILE A 353 0.56 9.61 -4.37
C ILE A 353 1.58 9.85 -5.47
N PHE A 354 1.19 9.63 -6.72
CA PHE A 354 2.00 9.88 -7.90
C PHE A 354 1.31 10.97 -8.73
N GLN A 355 1.97 12.12 -8.88
CA GLN A 355 1.39 13.27 -9.55
C GLN A 355 2.51 14.22 -9.99
N SER A 356 2.43 14.71 -11.23
CA SER A 356 3.34 15.75 -11.71
C SER A 356 3.02 17.09 -11.03
N PRO A 357 4.03 17.89 -10.64
CA PRO A 357 3.79 19.24 -10.14
C PRO A 357 3.28 20.21 -11.23
N ASP A 358 3.57 19.92 -12.49
CA ASP A 358 3.26 20.80 -13.63
C ASP A 358 2.05 20.32 -14.44
N ASP A 359 1.49 19.16 -14.11
CA ASP A 359 0.44 18.51 -14.89
C ASP A 359 -0.57 17.80 -13.98
N ASN A 360 -1.83 18.20 -14.12
CA ASN A 360 -2.97 17.72 -13.35
C ASN A 360 -3.86 16.74 -14.14
N GLU A 361 -3.46 16.33 -15.35
CA GLU A 361 -4.19 15.36 -16.18
C GLU A 361 -4.23 13.96 -15.56
N VAL A 362 -3.19 13.56 -14.83
CA VAL A 362 -3.13 12.23 -14.21
C VAL A 362 -2.68 12.35 -12.76
N ARG A 363 -3.50 11.84 -11.85
CA ARG A 363 -3.15 11.64 -10.45
C ARG A 363 -3.45 10.21 -10.04
N ILE A 364 -2.45 9.52 -9.50
CA ILE A 364 -2.58 8.13 -9.08
C ILE A 364 -2.33 8.05 -7.58
N THR A 365 -3.23 7.34 -6.89
CA THR A 365 -3.09 7.03 -5.47
C THR A 365 -3.04 5.53 -5.30
N LEU A 366 -2.00 5.04 -4.62
CA LEU A 366 -1.84 3.63 -4.28
C LEU A 366 -1.99 3.46 -2.77
N ASP A 367 -3.02 2.72 -2.37
CA ASP A 367 -3.27 2.36 -0.98
C ASP A 367 -2.83 0.91 -0.75
N SER A 368 -1.70 0.72 -0.09
CA SER A 368 -1.12 -0.59 0.25
C SER A 368 -1.28 -0.94 1.73
N ASP A 369 -1.01 -2.21 2.07
CA ASP A 369 -1.14 -2.75 3.44
C ASP A 369 -2.51 -2.43 4.07
N LEU A 370 -3.57 -2.59 3.28
CA LEU A 370 -4.92 -2.26 3.72
C LEU A 370 -5.38 -3.27 4.78
N ILE A 371 -5.84 -2.75 5.91
CA ILE A 371 -6.43 -3.52 7.00
C ILE A 371 -7.81 -3.00 7.35
N PHE A 372 -8.63 -3.90 7.88
CA PHE A 372 -9.96 -3.62 8.41
C PHE A 372 -10.02 -3.95 9.90
N VAL A 373 -10.71 -3.12 10.67
CA VAL A 373 -10.96 -3.34 12.10
C VAL A 373 -12.47 -3.22 12.34
N ASP A 374 -12.99 -4.10 13.18
CA ASP A 374 -14.35 -4.04 13.67
C ASP A 374 -14.48 -3.00 14.81
N GLU A 375 -15.25 -1.94 14.60
CA GLU A 375 -15.45 -0.86 15.56
C GLU A 375 -16.82 -0.91 16.26
N GLY A 376 -17.71 -1.86 15.89
CA GLY A 376 -19.09 -1.88 16.38
C GLY A 376 -19.31 -2.54 17.75
N GLY A 377 -20.54 -2.42 18.26
CA GLY A 377 -21.03 -3.12 19.46
C GLY A 377 -20.54 -2.55 20.79
N ARG A 378 -20.22 -1.25 20.86
CA ARG A 378 -19.53 -0.64 22.01
C ARG A 378 -20.44 0.15 22.95
N GLN A 379 -20.26 -0.09 24.25
CA GLN A 379 -21.01 0.57 25.34
C GLN A 379 -20.40 1.92 25.79
N ASN A 380 -19.13 2.20 25.47
CA ASN A 380 -18.31 3.21 26.17
C ASN A 380 -18.12 4.58 25.49
N SER A 381 -19.05 5.05 24.64
CA SER A 381 -18.99 6.38 23.98
C SER A 381 -17.70 6.73 23.21
N GLN A 382 -16.76 5.79 23.04
CA GLN A 382 -15.52 6.00 22.31
C GLN A 382 -15.74 5.77 20.82
N TRP A 383 -15.19 6.67 20.00
CA TRP A 383 -15.39 6.66 18.55
C TRP A 383 -14.44 5.71 17.78
N LYS A 384 -13.44 5.12 18.44
CA LYS A 384 -12.51 4.11 17.87
C LYS A 384 -11.89 3.18 18.92
N ARG A 385 -11.38 2.02 18.53
CA ARG A 385 -10.59 1.09 19.38
C ARG A 385 -9.22 1.67 19.77
N ASN A 386 -8.70 1.21 20.91
CA ASN A 386 -7.30 1.42 21.24
C ASN A 386 -6.44 0.56 20.30
N GLU A 387 -5.37 1.15 19.78
CA GLU A 387 -4.49 0.52 18.80
C GLU A 387 -3.62 -0.55 19.43
N ASP A 388 -3.16 -0.33 20.66
CA ASP A 388 -2.38 -1.32 21.41
C ASP A 388 -3.21 -2.61 21.58
N GLU A 389 -4.48 -2.46 21.97
CA GLU A 389 -5.42 -3.58 22.10
C GLU A 389 -5.65 -4.31 20.77
N ILE A 390 -5.76 -3.57 19.65
CA ILE A 390 -5.93 -4.17 18.33
C ILE A 390 -4.69 -4.98 17.93
N VAL A 391 -3.50 -4.43 18.16
CA VAL A 391 -2.23 -5.05 17.75
C VAL A 391 -1.92 -6.27 18.61
N GLU A 392 -2.02 -6.15 19.94
CA GLU A 392 -1.76 -7.24 20.88
C GLU A 392 -2.67 -8.44 20.63
N ASN A 393 -3.96 -8.19 20.42
CA ASN A 393 -4.94 -9.26 20.19
C ASN A 393 -5.09 -9.63 18.71
N ARG A 394 -4.33 -9.00 17.80
CA ARG A 394 -4.47 -9.13 16.34
C ARG A 394 -5.92 -9.01 15.86
N HIS A 395 -6.67 -8.07 16.43
CA HIS A 395 -8.08 -7.83 16.13
C HIS A 395 -8.27 -7.00 14.84
N TYR A 396 -7.70 -7.47 13.74
CA TYR A 396 -7.85 -6.85 12.42
C TYR A 396 -7.83 -7.90 11.30
N CYS A 397 -8.38 -7.53 10.15
CA CYS A 397 -8.38 -8.34 8.94
C CYS A 397 -7.49 -7.67 7.89
N GLU A 398 -6.46 -8.39 7.42
CA GLU A 398 -5.62 -7.95 6.30
C GLU A 398 -6.32 -8.15 4.97
N PHE A 399 -6.36 -7.10 4.16
CA PHE A 399 -6.87 -7.16 2.81
C PHE A 399 -5.74 -7.58 1.85
N PRO A 400 -5.93 -8.62 1.03
CA PRO A 400 -4.84 -9.24 0.26
C PRO A 400 -4.47 -8.48 -1.03
N TYR A 401 -5.04 -7.30 -1.24
CA TYR A 401 -4.77 -6.46 -2.39
C TYR A 401 -4.46 -5.04 -1.95
N SER A 402 -3.70 -4.32 -2.76
CA SER A 402 -3.62 -2.87 -2.72
C SER A 402 -4.66 -2.26 -3.67
N ILE A 403 -5.05 -1.02 -3.41
CA ILE A 403 -6.04 -0.30 -4.24
C ILE A 403 -5.33 0.81 -5.00
N LEU A 404 -5.35 0.70 -6.31
CA LEU A 404 -4.84 1.70 -7.25
C LEU A 404 -6.03 2.56 -7.72
N LYS A 405 -6.10 3.81 -7.24
CA LYS A 405 -7.06 4.82 -7.70
C LYS A 405 -6.36 5.70 -8.75
N VAL A 406 -6.93 5.77 -9.95
CA VAL A 406 -6.48 6.64 -11.04
C VAL A 406 -7.52 7.73 -11.23
N GLU A 407 -7.10 8.98 -11.14
CA GLU A 407 -7.91 10.16 -11.44
C GLU A 407 -7.38 10.78 -12.72
N LEU A 408 -8.22 10.81 -13.76
CA LEU A 408 -7.89 11.28 -15.10
C LEU A 408 -8.65 12.55 -15.45
N GLY A 409 -7.97 13.47 -16.11
CA GLY A 409 -8.57 14.62 -16.79
C GLY A 409 -9.15 14.22 -18.14
N SER A 410 -8.74 14.92 -19.20
CA SER A 410 -9.30 14.76 -20.54
C SER A 410 -8.63 13.63 -21.34
N THR A 411 -7.36 13.34 -21.05
CA THR A 411 -6.56 12.39 -21.81
C THR A 411 -6.28 11.11 -21.04
N PHE A 412 -6.19 9.99 -21.77
CA PHE A 412 -5.78 8.70 -21.23
C PHE A 412 -4.43 8.30 -21.84
N PRO A 413 -3.32 8.43 -21.09
CA PRO A 413 -2.00 8.10 -21.63
C PRO A 413 -1.82 6.62 -21.94
N GLU A 414 -1.11 6.32 -23.02
CA GLU A 414 -0.88 4.95 -23.48
C GLU A 414 -0.12 4.08 -22.46
N TRP A 415 0.90 4.64 -21.79
CA TRP A 415 1.64 3.92 -20.74
C TRP A 415 0.74 3.46 -19.60
N LEU A 416 -0.27 4.27 -19.26
CA LEU A 416 -1.23 3.94 -18.22
C LEU A 416 -2.18 2.84 -18.70
N ARG A 417 -2.53 2.82 -19.99
CA ARG A 417 -3.38 1.78 -20.57
C ARG A 417 -2.70 0.43 -20.45
N LEU A 418 -1.42 0.37 -20.82
CA LEU A 418 -0.59 -0.83 -20.70
C LEU A 418 -0.45 -1.30 -19.25
N LEU A 419 -0.24 -0.37 -18.30
CA LEU A 419 -0.18 -0.69 -16.88
C LEU A 419 -1.49 -1.30 -16.36
N LEU A 420 -2.64 -0.73 -16.75
CA LEU A 420 -3.95 -1.18 -16.27
C LEU A 420 -4.44 -2.47 -16.95
N GLU A 421 -3.90 -2.80 -18.13
CA GLU A 421 -4.12 -4.09 -18.81
C GLU A 421 -3.23 -5.21 -18.28
N HIS A 422 -2.24 -4.92 -17.44
CA HIS A 422 -1.35 -5.92 -16.88
C HIS A 422 -2.12 -6.93 -16.01
N PRO A 423 -1.86 -8.26 -16.10
CA PRO A 423 -2.62 -9.29 -15.39
C PRO A 423 -2.68 -9.17 -13.86
N SER A 424 -1.72 -8.44 -13.29
CA SER A 424 -1.65 -8.16 -11.84
C SER A 424 -2.56 -7.02 -11.39
N VAL A 425 -3.07 -6.24 -12.33
CA VAL A 425 -3.97 -5.10 -12.10
C VAL A 425 -5.36 -5.49 -12.56
N ARG A 426 -6.32 -5.48 -11.64
CA ARG A 426 -7.70 -5.89 -11.93
C ARG A 426 -8.63 -4.72 -11.75
N HIS A 427 -9.32 -4.33 -12.83
CA HIS A 427 -10.36 -3.31 -12.75
C HIS A 427 -11.47 -3.73 -11.77
N MET A 428 -11.85 -2.80 -10.89
CA MET A 428 -12.95 -2.98 -9.95
C MET A 428 -13.83 -1.74 -9.94
N GLU A 429 -14.92 -1.82 -10.67
CA GLU A 429 -15.94 -0.78 -10.69
C GLU A 429 -16.52 -0.60 -9.29
N LYS A 430 -16.67 0.65 -8.85
CA LYS A 430 -17.36 1.02 -7.60
C LYS A 430 -16.79 0.45 -6.30
N PHE A 431 -15.61 -0.17 -6.33
CA PHE A 431 -15.00 -0.75 -5.12
C PHE A 431 -15.01 0.23 -3.94
N SER A 432 -15.43 -0.28 -2.78
CA SER A 432 -15.50 0.47 -1.54
C SER A 432 -14.88 -0.31 -0.38
N LYS A 433 -13.85 0.29 0.24
CA LYS A 433 -13.17 -0.27 1.42
C LYS A 433 -14.14 -0.52 2.58
N SER A 434 -15.11 0.39 2.81
CA SER A 434 -16.06 0.26 3.91
C SER A 434 -17.06 -0.87 3.67
N GLN A 435 -17.57 -1.02 2.45
CA GLN A 435 -18.48 -2.12 2.12
C GLN A 435 -17.74 -3.47 2.23
N GLN A 436 -16.50 -3.54 1.76
CA GLN A 436 -15.68 -4.75 1.94
C GLN A 436 -15.39 -5.05 3.43
N ALA A 437 -15.07 -4.05 4.24
CA ALA A 437 -14.87 -4.26 5.67
C ALA A 437 -16.17 -4.72 6.37
N THR A 438 -17.30 -4.13 6.00
CA THR A 438 -18.62 -4.47 6.55
C THR A 438 -19.01 -5.91 6.17
N THR A 439 -18.72 -6.35 4.94
CA THR A 439 -18.97 -7.72 4.51
C THR A 439 -18.08 -8.74 5.20
N CYS A 440 -16.88 -8.35 5.62
CA CYS A 440 -16.01 -9.19 6.41
C CYS A 440 -16.55 -9.39 7.84
N PHE A 441 -16.96 -8.33 8.54
CA PHE A 441 -17.31 -8.41 9.97
C PHE A 441 -18.81 -8.65 10.23
N TYR A 442 -19.70 -8.21 9.34
CA TYR A 442 -21.14 -8.25 9.52
C TYR A 442 -21.90 -8.97 8.39
N PRO A 443 -21.44 -10.15 7.91
CA PRO A 443 -22.07 -10.83 6.77
C PRO A 443 -23.54 -11.21 7.02
N HIS A 444 -23.92 -11.47 8.28
CA HIS A 444 -25.28 -11.85 8.66
C HIS A 444 -26.28 -10.68 8.65
N ARG A 445 -25.79 -9.43 8.62
CA ARG A 445 -26.62 -8.21 8.54
C ARG A 445 -26.80 -7.73 7.10
N ILE A 446 -26.09 -8.32 6.14
CA ILE A 446 -26.07 -7.87 4.75
C ILE A 446 -27.20 -8.52 3.95
N LYS A 447 -28.07 -7.67 3.41
CA LYS A 447 -29.13 -8.05 2.46
C LYS A 447 -28.60 -8.26 1.03
N GLU A 448 -27.69 -7.41 0.59
CA GLU A 448 -27.13 -7.41 -0.77
C GLU A 448 -25.61 -7.27 -0.68
N PHE A 449 -24.89 -8.29 -1.18
CA PHE A 449 -23.42 -8.28 -1.21
C PHE A 449 -22.90 -7.50 -2.43
N PRO A 450 -21.72 -6.86 -2.34
CA PRO A 450 -21.12 -6.18 -3.48
C PRO A 450 -20.73 -7.15 -4.59
N ASP A 451 -20.80 -6.70 -5.84
CA ASP A 451 -20.52 -7.55 -7.01
C ASP A 451 -19.11 -8.14 -6.98
N TRP A 452 -18.12 -7.36 -6.50
CA TRP A 452 -16.73 -7.79 -6.38
C TRP A 452 -16.47 -8.77 -5.23
N PHE A 453 -17.46 -9.05 -4.36
CA PHE A 453 -17.24 -9.83 -3.14
C PHE A 453 -16.75 -11.25 -3.44
N ALA A 454 -17.40 -11.95 -4.36
CA ALA A 454 -17.00 -13.31 -4.72
C ALA A 454 -15.54 -13.33 -5.25
N ASP A 455 -15.19 -12.36 -6.08
CA ASP A 455 -13.88 -12.22 -6.70
C ASP A 455 -12.75 -11.94 -5.70
N VAL A 456 -13.03 -11.10 -4.71
CA VAL A 456 -12.05 -10.59 -3.74
C VAL A 456 -11.90 -11.55 -2.56
N THR A 457 -13.01 -12.09 -2.08
CA THR A 457 -13.06 -12.96 -0.91
C THR A 457 -12.59 -14.35 -1.31
N ILE A 458 -13.20 -15.05 -2.27
CA ILE A 458 -12.92 -16.46 -2.56
C ILE A 458 -11.48 -16.72 -3.05
N HIS A 459 -10.84 -15.74 -3.69
CA HIS A 459 -9.49 -15.88 -4.28
C HIS A 459 -8.37 -15.18 -3.51
N GLY A 460 -8.71 -14.49 -2.40
CA GLY A 460 -7.85 -13.47 -1.80
C GLY A 460 -6.76 -13.92 -0.83
N SER A 461 -6.97 -14.86 0.12
CA SER A 461 -5.99 -14.99 1.23
C SER A 461 -5.70 -16.41 1.72
N LYS A 462 -4.41 -16.61 2.06
CA LYS A 462 -3.79 -17.80 2.66
C LYS A 462 -3.30 -17.59 4.12
N THR A 463 -3.56 -16.43 4.75
CA THR A 463 -3.12 -16.16 6.13
C THR A 463 -4.15 -16.65 7.16
N GLY A 464 -3.68 -17.07 8.35
CA GLY A 464 -4.43 -17.90 9.31
C GLY A 464 -5.74 -17.31 9.85
N PHE A 465 -5.81 -16.01 10.11
CA PHE A 465 -7.03 -15.36 10.63
C PHE A 465 -8.08 -15.13 9.53
N SER A 466 -7.62 -14.96 8.29
CA SER A 466 -8.48 -14.94 7.09
C SER A 466 -9.23 -16.27 6.97
N LYS A 467 -8.63 -17.44 7.22
CA LYS A 467 -9.36 -18.73 7.08
C LYS A 467 -10.62 -18.85 7.96
N VAL A 468 -10.62 -18.32 9.19
CA VAL A 468 -11.77 -18.42 10.13
C VAL A 468 -12.88 -17.43 9.75
N CYS A 469 -12.51 -16.18 9.47
CA CYS A 469 -13.46 -15.20 8.93
C CYS A 469 -14.02 -15.70 7.59
N MET A 470 -13.17 -16.21 6.70
CA MET A 470 -13.52 -16.71 5.37
C MET A 470 -14.38 -17.96 5.37
N ALA A 471 -14.17 -18.90 6.30
CA ALA A 471 -15.01 -20.09 6.42
C ALA A 471 -16.43 -19.69 6.86
N THR A 472 -16.53 -18.75 7.80
CA THR A 472 -17.81 -18.22 8.30
C THR A 472 -18.51 -17.37 7.22
N ILE A 473 -17.75 -16.52 6.53
CA ILE A 473 -18.22 -15.67 5.44
C ILE A 473 -18.67 -16.50 4.22
N SER A 474 -17.87 -17.48 3.78
CA SER A 474 -18.21 -18.32 2.62
C SER A 474 -19.46 -19.15 2.90
N ARG A 475 -19.57 -19.71 4.11
CA ARG A 475 -20.77 -20.44 4.54
C ARG A 475 -22.01 -19.56 4.51
N ASN A 476 -21.95 -18.38 5.13
CA ASN A 476 -23.06 -17.43 5.13
C ASN A 476 -23.41 -16.91 3.72
N TYR A 477 -22.41 -16.71 2.85
CA TYR A 477 -22.62 -16.30 1.45
C TYR A 477 -23.36 -17.37 0.64
N TYR A 478 -22.94 -18.64 0.73
CA TYR A 478 -23.62 -19.74 0.02
C TYR A 478 -25.01 -20.01 0.60
N GLU A 479 -25.19 -19.89 1.93
CA GLU A 479 -26.49 -20.00 2.58
C GLU A 479 -27.44 -18.86 2.14
N ALA A 480 -26.98 -17.60 2.16
CA ALA A 480 -27.76 -16.43 1.71
C ALA A 480 -28.09 -16.49 0.21
N ARG A 481 -27.13 -16.87 -0.66
CA ARG A 481 -27.36 -17.05 -2.10
C ARG A 481 -28.34 -18.19 -2.41
N SER A 482 -28.32 -19.25 -1.60
CA SER A 482 -29.26 -20.35 -1.73
C SER A 482 -30.68 -19.98 -1.30
N ALA A 483 -30.81 -19.11 -0.29
CA ALA A 483 -32.10 -18.58 0.16
C ALA A 483 -32.72 -17.65 -0.89
N PHE A 484 -31.92 -16.76 -1.50
CA PHE A 484 -32.37 -15.86 -2.57
C PHE A 484 -32.74 -16.57 -3.89
N LYS A 485 -32.20 -17.75 -4.18
CA LYS A 485 -32.62 -18.57 -5.34
C LYS A 485 -33.92 -19.34 -5.10
N LYS A 486 -34.39 -19.41 -3.84
CA LYS A 486 -35.61 -20.13 -3.45
C LYS A 486 -36.80 -19.21 -3.17
N SER A 487 -36.57 -17.91 -3.05
CA SER A 487 -37.58 -16.84 -3.11
C SER A 487 -37.76 -16.36 -4.53
#